data_AF-A0A9W4WXH7-F1
#
_entry.id   AF-A0A9W4WXH7-F1
#
_cell.length_a   1.000
_cell.length_b   1.000
_cell.length_c   1.000
_cell.angle_alpha   90.00
_cell.angle_beta   90.00
_cell.angle_gamma   90.00
#
_symmetry.space_group_name_H-M   'P 1'
#
loop_
_entity.id
_entity.type
_entity.pdbx_description
1 polymer ?
#
loop_
_entity_poly.entity_id
_entity_poly.type
_entity_poly.pdbx_seq_one_letter_code
_entity_poly.pdbx_strand_id
1 'polypeptide(L)'
;KNMVRYDAKTLENQFKSAASMRIKRKEKGNQDYANDAGYWEGGACNWGGSHNLRGDCETLTRSFSKIDELKNTEKELTDCTSEQEFIATKSRLTRQAEEIIEGLQVKTGNSSSMFDFIDSKLRPLRNEVKQLQEKISKSKYKYFAELKTLKLEQRQIEQRMKDNKQKATNEKDPTKKAVLLQLIEEDGKQLETNLKKQKEIPTSNLKFEPDKYVNDLVNSMKEAIEKRGNNPTTSRNPKASKNSTDSSNSDSEDDFLSEEARKTPDNNNQDDHQLTN
;
A
#
# COMPACT_ATOMS: atom_id res chain seq x y z
N LYS A 1 10.84 0.46 -6.51
CA LYS A 1 11.96 1.31 -7.00
C LYS A 1 11.73 2.68 -6.37
N ASN A 2 12.61 3.15 -5.48
CA ASN A 2 12.40 4.45 -4.82
C ASN A 2 12.52 5.56 -5.86
N MET A 3 11.48 6.39 -5.96
CA MET A 3 11.49 7.56 -6.83
C MET A 3 12.50 8.56 -6.26
N VAL A 4 13.46 9.00 -7.07
CA VAL A 4 14.45 9.98 -6.64
C VAL A 4 13.69 11.25 -6.26
N ARG A 5 13.76 11.65 -4.98
CA ARG A 5 13.25 12.94 -4.53
C ARG A 5 14.19 14.02 -5.04
N TYR A 6 13.66 14.91 -5.86
CA TYR A 6 14.37 16.08 -6.30
C TYR A 6 13.82 17.29 -5.54
N ASP A 7 14.60 17.84 -4.61
CA ASP A 7 14.31 19.16 -4.07
C ASP A 7 14.66 20.25 -5.09
N ALA A 8 14.08 21.44 -4.93
CA ALA A 8 14.24 22.54 -5.89
C ALA A 8 15.71 22.93 -6.08
N LYS A 9 16.52 22.88 -5.01
CA LYS A 9 17.93 23.22 -5.03
C LYS A 9 18.76 22.20 -5.80
N THR A 10 18.42 20.93 -5.69
CA THR A 10 19.05 19.82 -6.40
C THR A 10 18.72 19.90 -7.89
N LEU A 11 17.47 20.19 -8.24
CA LEU A 11 17.07 20.46 -9.62
C LEU A 11 17.82 21.66 -10.18
N GLU A 12 17.83 22.77 -9.46
CA GLU A 12 18.53 24.00 -9.86
C GLU A 12 20.02 23.74 -10.09
N ASN A 13 20.68 22.97 -9.22
CA ASN A 13 22.08 22.61 -9.38
C ASN A 13 22.34 21.71 -10.60
N GLN A 14 21.46 20.73 -10.86
CA GLN A 14 21.55 19.89 -12.05
C GLN A 14 21.35 20.70 -13.33
N PHE A 15 20.41 21.65 -13.29
CA PHE A 15 20.15 22.60 -14.37
C PHE A 15 21.37 23.50 -14.62
N LYS A 16 21.93 24.14 -13.58
CA LYS A 16 23.14 24.96 -13.68
C LYS A 16 24.37 24.17 -14.15
N SER A 17 24.51 22.91 -13.74
CA SER A 17 25.59 22.02 -14.20
C SER A 17 25.46 21.69 -15.69
N ALA A 18 24.25 21.33 -16.13
CA ALA A 18 23.95 21.09 -17.55
C ALA A 18 24.19 22.36 -18.40
N ALA A 19 23.79 23.52 -17.88
CA ALA A 19 24.05 24.83 -18.49
C ALA A 19 25.54 25.10 -18.66
N SER A 20 26.31 24.92 -17.58
CA SER A 20 27.76 25.15 -17.56
C SER A 20 28.50 24.26 -18.58
N MET A 21 28.06 23.02 -18.76
CA MET A 21 28.62 22.15 -19.81
C MET A 21 28.32 22.64 -21.22
N ARG A 22 27.14 23.23 -21.46
CA ARG A 22 26.74 23.77 -22.76
C ARG A 22 27.47 25.06 -23.10
N ILE A 23 27.64 25.96 -22.13
CA ILE A 23 28.44 27.19 -22.26
C ILE A 23 29.87 26.82 -22.68
N LYS A 24 30.51 25.86 -21.98
CA LYS A 24 31.84 25.35 -22.34
C LYS A 24 31.92 24.75 -23.75
N ARG A 25 30.84 24.17 -24.27
CA ARG A 25 30.78 23.63 -25.64
C ARG A 25 30.61 24.73 -26.68
N LYS A 26 29.81 25.76 -26.38
CA LYS A 26 29.67 26.97 -27.19
C LYS A 26 31.01 27.70 -27.33
N GLU A 27 31.73 27.90 -26.23
CA GLU A 27 33.07 28.53 -26.21
C GLU A 27 34.09 27.76 -27.07
N LYS A 28 33.90 26.45 -27.23
CA LYS A 28 34.71 25.57 -28.10
C LYS A 28 34.26 25.57 -29.57
N GLY A 29 33.37 26.48 -29.97
CA GLY A 29 32.93 26.64 -31.35
C GLY A 29 31.79 25.71 -31.78
N ASN A 30 31.12 25.01 -30.84
CA ASN A 30 29.95 24.22 -31.20
C ASN A 30 28.74 25.14 -31.43
N GLN A 31 28.30 25.23 -32.69
CA GLN A 31 27.20 26.10 -33.13
C GLN A 31 25.81 25.65 -32.64
N ASP A 32 25.66 24.39 -32.22
CA ASP A 32 24.38 23.85 -31.70
C ASP A 32 23.86 24.60 -30.47
N TYR A 33 24.73 25.36 -29.79
CA TYR A 33 24.42 26.09 -28.55
C TYR A 33 24.56 27.61 -28.69
N ALA A 34 24.75 28.15 -29.91
CA ALA A 34 24.98 29.58 -30.12
C ALA A 34 23.82 30.46 -29.58
N ASN A 35 22.59 29.94 -29.61
CA ASN A 35 21.36 30.64 -29.22
C ASN A 35 20.88 30.35 -27.79
N ASP A 36 21.66 29.66 -26.96
CA ASP A 36 21.28 29.25 -25.59
C ASP A 36 21.45 30.42 -24.58
N ALA A 37 20.81 31.56 -24.88
CA ALA A 37 20.99 32.81 -24.15
C ALA A 37 19.92 32.98 -23.04
N GLY A 38 20.36 32.93 -21.78
CA GLY A 38 19.70 33.63 -20.66
C GLY A 38 18.72 32.84 -19.79
N TYR A 39 18.23 31.66 -20.19
CA TYR A 39 17.29 30.90 -19.34
C TYR A 39 17.87 30.57 -17.95
N TRP A 40 19.17 30.27 -17.89
CA TRP A 40 19.87 29.77 -16.71
C TRP A 40 20.22 30.85 -15.67
N GLU A 41 20.29 32.10 -16.10
CA GLU A 41 20.67 33.24 -15.27
C GLU A 41 19.44 34.00 -14.76
N GLY A 42 18.26 33.69 -15.31
CA GLY A 42 17.02 34.42 -15.08
C GLY A 42 16.95 35.68 -15.92
N GLY A 43 15.78 35.95 -16.51
CA GLY A 43 15.56 37.16 -17.33
C GLY A 43 14.88 36.88 -18.67
N ALA A 44 14.85 37.92 -19.51
CA ALA A 44 14.24 37.87 -20.84
C ALA A 44 15.07 36.98 -21.78
N CYS A 45 14.45 35.96 -22.36
CA CYS A 45 15.02 35.20 -23.44
C CYS A 45 14.81 35.92 -24.77
N ASN A 46 15.66 35.61 -25.75
CA ASN A 46 15.60 36.16 -27.12
C ASN A 46 14.29 35.85 -27.86
N TRP A 47 13.41 35.03 -27.27
CA TRP A 47 12.13 34.61 -27.83
C TRP A 47 10.93 35.31 -27.16
N GLY A 48 11.15 36.37 -26.39
CA GLY A 48 10.09 37.21 -25.82
C GLY A 48 9.45 36.69 -24.53
N GLY A 49 10.06 35.69 -23.87
CA GLY A 49 9.63 35.18 -22.56
C GLY A 49 10.60 35.59 -21.46
N SER A 50 10.11 35.79 -20.23
CA SER A 50 10.97 35.88 -19.04
C SER A 50 10.94 34.53 -18.32
N HIS A 51 12.10 33.96 -18.05
CA HIS A 51 12.20 32.69 -17.34
C HIS A 51 12.75 32.88 -15.94
N ASN A 52 12.09 32.25 -14.98
CA ASN A 52 12.55 32.16 -13.60
C ASN A 52 12.85 30.69 -13.30
N LEU A 53 14.09 30.26 -13.57
CA LEU A 53 14.55 28.90 -13.34
C LEU A 53 14.19 28.40 -11.93
N ARG A 54 14.31 29.27 -10.92
CA ARG A 54 13.94 28.93 -9.55
C ARG A 54 12.43 28.67 -9.43
N GLY A 55 11.59 29.52 -10.00
CA GLY A 55 10.13 29.33 -10.03
C GLY A 55 9.71 28.05 -10.76
N ASP A 56 10.40 27.71 -11.84
CA ASP A 56 10.18 26.47 -12.59
C ASP A 56 10.61 25.24 -11.77
N CYS A 57 11.76 25.30 -11.09
CA CYS A 57 12.22 24.25 -10.17
C CYS A 57 11.28 24.08 -8.97
N GLU A 58 10.76 25.18 -8.41
CA GLU A 58 9.78 25.15 -7.32
C GLU A 58 8.47 24.50 -7.78
N THR A 59 8.02 24.81 -9.00
CA THR A 59 6.82 24.18 -9.60
C THR A 59 7.02 22.68 -9.80
N LEU A 60 8.17 22.26 -10.37
CA LEU A 60 8.50 20.85 -10.53
C LEU A 60 8.59 20.12 -9.18
N THR A 61 9.18 20.76 -8.17
CA THR A 61 9.29 20.20 -6.82
C THR A 61 7.91 19.98 -6.19
N ARG A 62 7.00 20.95 -6.33
CA ARG A 62 5.60 20.81 -5.87
C ARG A 62 4.91 19.64 -6.58
N SER A 63 5.09 19.51 -7.89
CA SER A 63 4.56 18.38 -8.65
C SER A 63 5.12 17.04 -8.16
N PHE A 64 6.42 16.96 -7.86
CA PHE A 64 7.03 15.74 -7.32
C PHE A 64 6.50 15.34 -5.95
N SER A 65 6.25 16.30 -5.05
CA SER A 65 5.62 16.03 -3.76
C SER A 65 4.21 15.44 -3.92
N LYS A 66 3.41 15.97 -4.87
CA LYS A 66 2.07 15.46 -5.17
C LYS A 66 2.07 14.05 -5.77
N ILE A 67 3.14 13.65 -6.49
CA ILE A 67 3.27 12.26 -6.99
C ILE A 67 3.37 11.26 -5.84
N ASP A 68 4.04 11.62 -4.73
CA ASP A 68 4.11 10.75 -3.55
C ASP A 68 2.72 10.52 -2.94
N GLU A 69 1.82 11.51 -2.97
CA GLU A 69 0.43 11.38 -2.51
C GLU A 69 -0.36 10.39 -3.39
N LEU A 70 -0.17 10.42 -4.72
CA LEU A 70 -0.81 9.49 -5.64
C LEU A 70 -0.38 8.02 -5.47
N LYS A 71 0.73 7.73 -4.77
CA LYS A 71 1.11 6.34 -4.49
C LYS A 71 0.13 5.65 -3.55
N ASN A 72 -0.59 6.42 -2.72
CA ASN A 72 -1.55 5.89 -1.76
C ASN A 72 -2.97 5.78 -2.34
N THR A 73 -3.17 6.12 -3.62
CA THR A 73 -4.48 6.11 -4.29
C THR A 73 -5.23 4.79 -4.13
N GLU A 74 -4.56 3.65 -4.29
CA GLU A 74 -5.21 2.35 -4.17
C GLU A 74 -5.73 2.09 -2.75
N LYS A 75 -4.96 2.51 -1.74
CA LYS A 75 -5.38 2.43 -0.34
C LYS A 75 -6.58 3.33 -0.09
N GLU A 76 -6.52 4.59 -0.51
CA GLU A 76 -7.62 5.55 -0.34
C GLU A 76 -8.93 5.06 -0.99
N LEU A 77 -8.86 4.48 -2.19
CA LEU A 77 -10.03 3.90 -2.86
C LEU A 77 -10.55 2.62 -2.17
N THR A 78 -9.67 1.86 -1.52
CA THR A 78 -10.03 0.65 -0.77
C THR A 78 -10.71 0.98 0.56
N ASP A 79 -10.31 2.08 1.19
CA ASP A 79 -10.82 2.50 2.49
C ASP A 79 -12.23 3.12 2.41
N CYS A 80 -12.68 3.51 1.21
CA CYS A 80 -14.03 4.02 1.00
C CYS A 80 -15.10 3.03 1.50
N THR A 81 -16.11 3.57 2.18
CA THR A 81 -17.21 2.80 2.79
C THR A 81 -18.49 2.82 1.97
N SER A 82 -18.57 3.71 0.99
CA SER A 82 -19.74 3.88 0.13
C SER A 82 -19.34 4.20 -1.32
N GLU A 83 -20.26 3.96 -2.25
CA GLU A 83 -20.07 4.31 -3.65
C GLU A 83 -19.92 5.82 -3.86
N GLN A 84 -20.65 6.63 -3.09
CA GLN A 84 -20.56 8.09 -3.15
C GLN A 84 -19.17 8.59 -2.72
N GLU A 85 -18.65 8.07 -1.61
CA GLU A 85 -17.31 8.37 -1.12
C GLU A 85 -16.24 7.93 -2.12
N PHE A 86 -16.42 6.75 -2.73
CA PHE A 86 -15.55 6.24 -3.79
C PHE A 86 -15.53 7.16 -5.02
N ILE A 87 -16.69 7.60 -5.50
CA ILE A 87 -16.79 8.50 -6.66
C ILE A 87 -16.14 9.85 -6.35
N ALA A 88 -16.37 10.40 -5.15
CA ALA A 88 -15.75 11.66 -4.73
C ALA A 88 -14.22 11.54 -4.64
N THR A 89 -13.73 10.47 -4.02
CA THR A 89 -12.29 10.17 -3.88
C THR A 89 -11.64 9.96 -5.25
N LYS A 90 -12.26 9.15 -6.12
CA LYS A 90 -11.82 8.93 -7.51
C LYS A 90 -11.74 10.24 -8.30
N SER A 91 -12.73 11.11 -8.17
CA SER A 91 -12.75 12.41 -8.86
C SER A 91 -11.65 13.34 -8.36
N ARG A 92 -11.44 13.41 -7.04
CA ARG A 92 -10.34 14.17 -6.44
C ARG A 92 -8.97 13.67 -6.93
N LEU A 93 -8.75 12.36 -6.88
CA LEU A 93 -7.48 11.73 -7.31
C LEU A 93 -7.22 11.93 -8.81
N THR A 94 -8.28 11.87 -9.63
CA THR A 94 -8.18 12.18 -11.07
C THR A 94 -7.73 13.62 -11.30
N ARG A 95 -8.36 14.59 -10.62
CA ARG A 95 -7.97 16.00 -10.70
C ARG A 95 -6.53 16.22 -10.23
N GLN A 96 -6.11 15.57 -9.14
CA GLN A 96 -4.72 15.63 -8.68
C GLN A 96 -3.73 15.10 -9.72
N ALA A 97 -4.06 14.00 -10.41
CA ALA A 97 -3.23 13.47 -11.49
C ALA A 97 -3.13 14.45 -12.67
N GLU A 98 -4.24 15.10 -13.05
CA GLU A 98 -4.26 16.13 -14.09
C GLU A 98 -3.38 17.32 -13.72
N GLU A 99 -3.53 17.87 -12.50
CA GLU A 99 -2.71 18.96 -11.98
C GLU A 99 -1.21 18.62 -12.01
N ILE A 100 -0.84 17.39 -11.69
CA ILE A 100 0.56 16.93 -11.75
C ILE A 100 1.02 16.84 -13.20
N ILE A 101 0.22 16.25 -14.09
CA ILE A 101 0.58 16.14 -15.52
C ILE A 101 0.81 17.52 -16.12
N GLU A 102 -0.07 18.48 -15.83
CA GLU A 102 0.06 19.87 -16.25
C GLU A 102 1.29 20.54 -15.64
N GLY A 103 1.53 20.35 -14.33
CA GLY A 103 2.70 20.89 -13.64
C GLY A 103 4.03 20.29 -14.10
N LEU A 104 4.01 19.11 -14.76
CA LEU A 104 5.17 18.49 -15.41
C LEU A 104 5.32 18.91 -16.88
N GLN A 105 4.37 19.65 -17.45
CA GLN A 105 4.54 20.27 -18.76
C GLN A 105 5.35 21.54 -18.61
N VAL A 106 6.61 21.51 -19.02
CA VAL A 106 7.38 22.74 -19.21
C VAL A 106 6.76 23.45 -20.41
N LYS A 107 6.21 24.65 -20.22
CA LYS A 107 5.69 25.47 -21.32
C LYS A 107 6.88 26.07 -22.05
N THR A 108 7.23 25.51 -23.21
CA THR A 108 8.44 25.90 -23.92
C THR A 108 8.10 26.17 -25.37
N GLY A 109 8.56 27.31 -25.90
CA GLY A 109 8.54 27.55 -27.33
C GLY A 109 9.34 26.49 -28.08
N ASN A 110 8.94 26.18 -29.30
CA ASN A 110 9.68 25.31 -30.22
C ASN A 110 11.12 25.83 -30.34
N SER A 111 12.13 25.00 -30.06
CA SER A 111 13.58 25.21 -30.35
C SER A 111 14.54 25.49 -29.17
N SER A 112 14.62 24.59 -28.19
CA SER A 112 15.90 24.42 -27.48
C SER A 112 16.16 22.96 -27.12
N SER A 113 17.35 22.47 -27.49
CA SER A 113 17.90 21.17 -27.08
C SER A 113 17.96 21.00 -25.56
N MET A 114 17.77 22.09 -24.79
CA MET A 114 17.61 22.07 -23.34
C MET A 114 16.28 21.47 -22.94
N PHE A 115 15.19 21.91 -23.56
CA PHE A 115 13.86 21.41 -23.25
C PHE A 115 13.74 19.93 -23.60
N ASP A 116 14.46 19.46 -24.61
CA ASP A 116 14.58 18.02 -24.88
C ASP A 116 15.22 17.26 -23.72
N PHE A 117 16.25 17.82 -23.06
CA PHE A 117 16.86 17.21 -21.88
C PHE A 117 15.88 17.19 -20.69
N ILE A 118 15.19 18.29 -20.41
CA ILE A 118 14.21 18.35 -19.32
C ILE A 118 13.04 17.41 -19.59
N ASP A 119 12.48 17.47 -20.81
CA ASP A 119 11.40 16.60 -21.26
C ASP A 119 11.80 15.13 -21.12
N SER A 120 13.04 14.75 -21.46
CA SER A 120 13.54 13.37 -21.30
C SER A 120 13.52 12.88 -19.85
N LYS A 121 13.71 13.77 -18.87
CA LYS A 121 13.67 13.44 -17.43
C LYS A 121 12.25 13.44 -16.88
N LEU A 122 11.39 14.33 -17.36
CA LEU A 122 9.99 14.43 -16.91
C LEU A 122 9.05 13.45 -17.62
N ARG A 123 9.42 12.95 -18.80
CA ARG A 123 8.60 12.02 -19.59
C ARG A 123 8.32 10.70 -18.86
N PRO A 124 9.29 10.01 -18.24
CA PRO A 124 9.01 8.83 -17.43
C PRO A 124 8.00 9.08 -16.30
N LEU A 125 8.13 10.22 -15.60
CA LEU A 125 7.22 10.59 -14.52
C LEU A 125 5.81 10.89 -15.03
N ARG A 126 5.68 11.63 -16.14
CA ARG A 126 4.38 11.86 -16.79
C ARG A 126 3.73 10.54 -17.21
N ASN A 127 4.52 9.59 -17.74
CA ASN A 127 3.99 8.28 -18.10
C ASN A 127 3.52 7.49 -16.88
N GLU A 128 4.26 7.53 -15.77
CA GLU A 128 3.85 6.90 -14.51
C GLU A 128 2.55 7.50 -13.96
N VAL A 129 2.44 8.83 -13.93
CA VAL A 129 1.22 9.53 -13.49
C VAL A 129 0.04 9.22 -14.41
N LYS A 130 0.24 9.17 -15.74
CA LYS A 130 -0.81 8.77 -16.69
C LYS A 130 -1.26 7.33 -16.47
N GLN A 131 -0.35 6.40 -16.17
CA GLN A 131 -0.71 5.03 -15.84
C GLN A 131 -1.52 4.95 -14.53
N LEU A 132 -1.16 5.75 -13.52
CA LEU A 132 -1.95 5.87 -12.28
C LEU A 132 -3.34 6.45 -12.57
N GLN A 133 -3.43 7.53 -13.36
CA GLN A 133 -4.69 8.13 -13.78
C GLN A 133 -5.58 7.10 -14.50
N GLU A 134 -5.02 6.36 -15.45
CA GLU A 134 -5.76 5.32 -16.18
C GLU A 134 -6.27 4.21 -15.25
N LYS A 135 -5.44 3.78 -14.28
CA LYS A 135 -5.87 2.83 -13.23
C LYS A 135 -7.03 3.39 -12.42
N ILE A 136 -6.92 4.63 -11.94
CA ILE A 136 -8.00 5.34 -11.20
C ILE A 136 -9.28 5.37 -12.02
N SER A 137 -9.19 5.74 -13.31
CA SER A 137 -10.36 5.83 -14.20
C SER A 137 -11.02 4.46 -14.41
N LYS A 138 -10.24 3.39 -14.55
CA LYS A 138 -10.76 2.02 -14.74
C LYS A 138 -11.24 1.36 -13.44
N SER A 139 -10.84 1.87 -12.28
CA SER A 139 -11.31 1.38 -10.98
C SER A 139 -12.83 1.50 -10.83
N LYS A 140 -13.44 0.42 -10.34
CA LYS A 140 -14.88 0.31 -10.09
C LYS A 140 -15.12 -0.01 -8.62
N TYR A 141 -16.07 0.69 -8.00
CA TYR A 141 -16.42 0.48 -6.59
C TYR A 141 -16.73 -0.98 -6.26
N LYS A 142 -17.48 -1.67 -7.15
CA LYS A 142 -17.84 -3.09 -7.00
C LYS A 142 -16.62 -3.97 -6.67
N TYR A 143 -15.47 -3.77 -7.32
CA TYR A 143 -14.29 -4.59 -7.09
C TYR A 143 -13.70 -4.41 -5.68
N PHE A 144 -13.69 -3.17 -5.18
CA PHE A 144 -13.21 -2.89 -3.82
C PHE A 144 -14.18 -3.38 -2.76
N ALA A 145 -15.49 -3.19 -2.97
CA ALA A 145 -16.53 -3.70 -2.09
C ALA A 145 -16.48 -5.24 -1.99
N GLU A 146 -16.37 -5.92 -3.13
CA GLU A 146 -16.24 -7.38 -3.18
C GLU A 146 -14.96 -7.87 -2.49
N LEU A 147 -13.82 -7.21 -2.74
CA LEU A 147 -12.56 -7.55 -2.07
C LEU A 147 -12.63 -7.34 -0.55
N LYS A 148 -13.33 -6.30 -0.08
CA LYS A 148 -13.54 -6.03 1.35
C LYS A 148 -14.36 -7.14 2.02
N THR A 149 -15.43 -7.59 1.37
CA THR A 149 -16.24 -8.72 1.82
C THR A 149 -15.41 -10.00 1.87
N LEU A 150 -14.66 -10.31 0.80
CA LEU A 150 -13.83 -11.51 0.76
C LEU A 150 -12.74 -11.50 1.84
N LYS A 151 -12.11 -10.35 2.12
CA LYS A 151 -11.14 -10.21 3.22
C LYS A 151 -11.77 -10.41 4.59
N LEU A 152 -13.02 -9.97 4.79
CA LEU A 152 -13.74 -10.22 6.03
C LEU A 152 -14.04 -11.72 6.20
N GLU A 153 -14.54 -12.37 5.16
CA GLU A 153 -14.77 -13.81 5.13
C GLU A 153 -13.47 -14.59 5.40
N GLN A 154 -12.35 -14.20 4.76
CA GLN A 154 -11.03 -14.78 5.01
C GLN A 154 -10.67 -14.74 6.49
N ARG A 155 -10.78 -13.58 7.15
CA ARG A 155 -10.47 -13.44 8.58
C ARG A 155 -11.35 -14.33 9.45
N GLN A 156 -12.63 -14.45 9.11
CA GLN A 156 -13.55 -15.32 9.84
C GLN A 156 -13.18 -16.80 9.67
N ILE A 157 -12.81 -17.23 8.46
CA ILE A 157 -12.35 -18.59 8.19
C ILE A 157 -11.05 -18.89 8.95
N GLU A 158 -10.05 -18.00 8.86
CA GLU A 158 -8.77 -18.14 9.55
C GLU A 158 -8.94 -18.20 11.08
N GLN A 159 -9.86 -17.40 11.64
CA GLN A 159 -10.18 -17.45 13.06
C GLN A 159 -10.81 -18.80 13.46
N ARG A 160 -11.76 -19.32 12.68
CA ARG A 160 -12.34 -20.66 12.94
C ARG A 160 -11.30 -21.76 12.85
N MET A 161 -10.39 -21.71 11.87
CA MET A 161 -9.28 -22.66 11.78
C MET A 161 -8.38 -22.60 13.01
N LYS A 162 -8.05 -21.39 13.49
CA LYS A 162 -7.25 -21.19 14.71
C LYS A 162 -7.95 -21.75 15.95
N ASP A 163 -9.25 -21.50 16.10
CA ASP A 163 -10.04 -22.00 17.22
C ASP A 163 -10.17 -23.52 17.18
N ASN A 164 -10.42 -24.11 16.00
CA ASN A 164 -10.49 -25.55 15.81
C ASN A 164 -9.14 -26.22 16.05
N LYS A 165 -8.03 -25.60 15.61
CA LYS A 165 -6.67 -26.06 15.92
C LYS A 165 -6.44 -26.08 17.43
N GLN A 166 -6.80 -25.00 18.13
CA GLN A 166 -6.62 -24.92 19.58
C GLN A 166 -7.44 -25.99 20.31
N LYS A 167 -8.70 -26.21 19.89
CA LYS A 167 -9.54 -27.29 20.43
C LYS A 167 -8.93 -28.67 20.14
N ALA A 168 -8.52 -28.94 18.90
CA ALA A 168 -7.95 -30.23 18.49
C ALA A 168 -6.64 -30.56 19.21
N THR A 169 -5.87 -29.52 19.55
CA THR A 169 -4.60 -29.64 20.27
C THR A 169 -4.80 -30.03 21.74
N ASN A 170 -5.96 -29.70 22.34
CA ASN A 170 -6.27 -30.00 23.74
C ASN A 170 -7.24 -31.19 23.91
N GLU A 171 -7.85 -31.65 22.82
CA GLU A 171 -8.77 -32.78 22.81
C GLU A 171 -8.03 -34.12 22.97
N LYS A 172 -8.51 -34.94 23.89
CA LYS A 172 -7.94 -36.27 24.21
C LYS A 172 -8.67 -37.39 23.50
N ASP A 173 -9.96 -37.20 23.20
CA ASP A 173 -10.75 -38.19 22.47
C ASP A 173 -10.35 -38.19 20.99
N PRO A 174 -9.82 -39.31 20.46
CA PRO A 174 -9.38 -39.40 19.07
C PRO A 174 -10.52 -39.13 18.07
N THR A 175 -11.76 -39.46 18.42
CA THR A 175 -12.93 -39.26 17.55
C THR A 175 -13.26 -37.77 17.44
N LYS A 176 -13.32 -37.07 18.58
CA LYS A 176 -13.56 -35.62 18.60
C LYS A 176 -12.40 -34.85 17.97
N LYS A 177 -11.17 -35.32 18.17
CA LYS A 177 -9.98 -34.77 17.52
C LYS A 177 -10.06 -34.91 16.00
N ALA A 178 -10.47 -36.07 15.49
CA ALA A 178 -10.66 -36.29 14.06
C ALA A 178 -11.73 -35.35 13.46
N VAL A 179 -12.85 -35.14 14.17
CA VAL A 179 -13.89 -34.18 13.74
C VAL A 179 -13.33 -32.76 13.66
N LEU A 180 -12.53 -32.32 14.63
CA LEU A 180 -11.92 -30.98 14.60
C LEU A 180 -10.89 -30.84 13.46
N LEU A 181 -10.13 -31.90 13.15
CA LEU A 181 -9.24 -31.92 11.99
C LEU A 181 -10.01 -31.83 10.67
N GLN A 182 -11.15 -32.53 10.56
CA GLN A 182 -12.03 -32.42 9.40
C GLN A 182 -12.58 -30.99 9.24
N LEU A 183 -12.99 -30.33 10.32
CA LEU A 183 -13.43 -28.94 10.27
C LEU A 183 -12.32 -27.99 9.78
N ILE A 184 -11.07 -28.23 10.17
CA ILE A 184 -9.91 -27.46 9.65
C ILE A 184 -9.73 -27.66 8.15
N GLU A 185 -9.92 -28.89 7.64
CA GLU A 185 -9.85 -29.15 6.20
C GLU A 185 -11.00 -28.49 5.42
N GLU A 186 -12.21 -28.52 5.97
CA GLU A 186 -13.39 -27.87 5.38
C GLU A 186 -13.23 -26.35 5.34
N ASP A 187 -12.79 -25.74 6.44
CA ASP A 187 -12.43 -24.31 6.48
C ASP A 187 -11.28 -24.00 5.50
N GLY A 188 -10.30 -24.90 5.36
CA GLY A 188 -9.24 -24.79 4.35
C GLY A 188 -9.79 -24.69 2.92
N LYS A 189 -10.71 -25.57 2.52
CA LYS A 189 -11.36 -25.50 1.19
C LYS A 189 -12.13 -24.19 0.99
N GLN A 190 -12.79 -23.68 2.03
CA GLN A 190 -13.46 -22.38 1.99
C GLN A 190 -12.45 -21.24 1.81
N LEU A 191 -11.33 -21.29 2.52
CA LEU A 191 -10.24 -20.31 2.41
C LEU A 191 -9.65 -20.30 1.00
N GLU A 192 -9.41 -21.49 0.42
CA GLU A 192 -8.90 -21.62 -0.95
C GLU A 192 -9.86 -20.98 -1.96
N THR A 193 -11.15 -21.29 -1.85
CA THR A 193 -12.19 -20.73 -2.71
C THR A 193 -12.26 -19.20 -2.58
N ASN A 194 -12.18 -18.69 -1.35
CA ASN A 194 -12.17 -17.25 -1.08
C ASN A 194 -10.93 -16.57 -1.70
N LEU A 195 -9.74 -17.14 -1.52
CA LEU A 195 -8.49 -16.61 -2.08
C LEU A 195 -8.45 -16.69 -3.62
N LYS A 196 -9.06 -17.72 -4.23
CA LYS A 196 -9.26 -17.79 -5.69
C LYS A 196 -10.10 -16.63 -6.20
N LYS A 197 -11.26 -16.39 -5.57
CA LYS A 197 -12.12 -15.24 -5.90
C LYS A 197 -11.38 -13.92 -5.72
N GLN A 198 -10.61 -13.77 -4.64
CA GLN A 198 -9.78 -12.58 -4.45
C GLN A 198 -8.77 -12.42 -5.59
N LYS A 199 -8.10 -13.50 -6.05
CA LYS A 199 -7.10 -13.44 -7.12
C LYS A 199 -7.68 -13.04 -8.48
N GLU A 200 -8.95 -13.34 -8.73
CA GLU A 200 -9.67 -12.97 -9.96
C GLU A 200 -10.07 -11.49 -10.02
N ILE A 201 -10.10 -10.79 -8.88
CA ILE A 201 -10.47 -9.38 -8.82
C ILE A 201 -9.31 -8.52 -9.37
N PRO A 202 -9.54 -7.63 -10.36
CA PRO A 202 -8.47 -6.84 -10.99
C PRO A 202 -7.65 -5.95 -10.03
N THR A 203 -8.25 -5.56 -8.91
CA THR A 203 -7.62 -4.73 -7.86
C THR A 203 -6.92 -5.57 -6.78
N SER A 204 -6.83 -6.89 -6.95
CA SER A 204 -6.17 -7.77 -6.02
C SER A 204 -4.67 -7.82 -6.25
N ASN A 205 -3.92 -7.79 -5.14
CA ASN A 205 -2.45 -7.87 -5.13
C ASN A 205 -1.93 -9.29 -4.80
N LEU A 206 -2.79 -10.31 -4.86
CA LEU A 206 -2.41 -11.69 -4.58
C LEU A 206 -1.50 -12.25 -5.67
N LYS A 207 -0.23 -12.51 -5.32
CA LYS A 207 0.80 -13.05 -6.22
C LYS A 207 1.09 -14.54 -6.03
N PHE A 208 0.55 -15.15 -4.98
CA PHE A 208 0.78 -16.56 -4.67
C PHE A 208 -0.31 -17.46 -5.27
N GLU A 209 -0.06 -18.77 -5.22
CA GLU A 209 -1.05 -19.77 -5.60
C GLU A 209 -1.90 -20.17 -4.37
N PRO A 210 -3.22 -19.89 -4.38
CA PRO A 210 -4.11 -20.19 -3.24
C PRO A 210 -4.01 -21.63 -2.77
N ASP A 211 -4.01 -22.59 -3.70
CA ASP A 211 -4.06 -24.02 -3.41
C ASP A 211 -2.81 -24.46 -2.65
N LYS A 212 -1.64 -23.97 -3.07
CA LYS A 212 -0.39 -24.28 -2.38
C LYS A 212 -0.37 -23.67 -0.98
N TYR A 213 -0.74 -22.39 -0.87
CA TYR A 213 -0.76 -21.68 0.41
C TYR A 213 -1.68 -22.37 1.44
N VAL A 214 -2.90 -22.72 1.02
CA VAL A 214 -3.88 -23.36 1.91
C VAL A 214 -3.45 -24.77 2.28
N ASN A 215 -2.93 -25.56 1.33
CA ASN A 215 -2.44 -26.90 1.62
C ASN A 215 -1.29 -26.87 2.63
N ASP A 216 -0.31 -25.97 2.44
CA ASP A 216 0.81 -25.79 3.37
C ASP A 216 0.31 -25.37 4.77
N LEU A 217 -0.68 -24.46 4.82
CA LEU A 217 -1.30 -24.01 6.07
C LEU A 217 -2.00 -25.16 6.81
N VAL A 218 -2.89 -25.89 6.14
CA VAL A 218 -3.64 -27.01 6.75
C VAL A 218 -2.69 -28.11 7.22
N ASN A 219 -1.69 -28.47 6.40
CA ASN A 219 -0.69 -29.48 6.78
C ASN A 219 0.11 -29.04 8.01
N SER A 220 0.54 -27.77 8.08
CA SER A 220 1.24 -27.25 9.25
C SER A 220 0.40 -27.31 10.53
N MET A 221 -0.92 -27.08 10.43
CA MET A 221 -1.84 -27.19 11.57
C MET A 221 -1.98 -28.65 12.02
N LYS A 222 -2.16 -29.60 11.10
CA LYS A 222 -2.25 -31.02 11.40
C LYS A 222 -0.99 -31.53 12.10
N GLU A 223 0.18 -31.22 11.57
CA GLU A 223 1.46 -31.60 12.17
C GLU A 223 1.63 -31.05 13.59
N ALA A 224 1.23 -29.79 13.82
CA ALA A 224 1.31 -29.18 15.15
C ALA A 224 0.40 -29.89 16.16
N ILE A 225 -0.79 -30.32 15.72
CA ILE A 225 -1.77 -31.06 16.53
C ILE A 225 -1.29 -32.49 16.84
N GLU A 226 -0.52 -33.12 15.95
CA GLU A 226 0.05 -34.46 16.12
C GLU A 226 1.31 -34.44 17.02
N LYS A 227 2.23 -33.51 16.79
CA LYS A 227 3.49 -33.40 17.55
C LYS A 227 3.26 -33.18 19.05
N ARG A 228 2.17 -32.52 19.45
CA ARG A 228 1.81 -32.34 20.86
C ARG A 228 1.16 -33.58 21.50
N GLY A 229 0.58 -34.48 20.69
CA GLY A 229 -0.01 -35.74 21.15
C GLY A 229 1.03 -36.85 21.40
N ASN A 230 2.20 -36.75 20.76
CA ASN A 230 3.25 -37.77 20.79
C ASN A 230 4.42 -37.48 21.74
N ASN A 231 4.22 -36.64 22.77
CA ASN A 231 5.21 -36.51 23.85
C ASN A 231 4.90 -37.48 24.99
N PRO A 232 5.59 -38.63 25.10
CA PRO A 232 5.61 -39.41 26.33
C PRO A 232 6.54 -38.71 27.33
N THR A 233 6.02 -37.76 28.11
CA THR A 233 6.73 -37.32 29.33
C THR A 233 6.53 -38.34 30.42
N THR A 234 7.33 -39.40 30.28
CA THR A 234 7.98 -40.19 31.31
C THR A 234 7.91 -39.56 32.70
N SER A 235 7.17 -40.22 33.59
CA SER A 235 7.36 -40.14 35.03
C SER A 235 8.78 -40.65 35.36
N ARG A 236 9.75 -39.74 35.41
CA ARG A 236 11.04 -39.96 36.05
C ARG A 236 11.11 -39.05 37.26
N ASN A 237 10.87 -39.65 38.41
CA ASN A 237 11.23 -39.16 39.73
C ASN A 237 12.72 -38.73 39.74
N PRO A 238 13.06 -37.48 40.09
CA PRO A 238 14.36 -37.17 40.63
C PRO A 238 14.19 -36.79 42.11
N LYS A 239 14.95 -37.50 42.95
CA LYS A 239 15.19 -37.22 44.36
C LYS A 239 15.30 -35.72 44.64
N ALA A 240 14.66 -35.32 45.73
CA ALA A 240 14.81 -34.04 46.38
C ALA A 240 16.28 -33.64 46.59
N SER A 241 16.62 -32.42 46.20
CA SER A 241 17.62 -31.60 46.90
C SER A 241 17.16 -30.15 46.89
N LYS A 242 17.49 -29.48 48.00
CA LYS A 242 16.88 -28.30 48.59
C LYS A 242 17.64 -27.03 48.17
N ASN A 243 16.89 -25.92 48.04
CA ASN A 243 17.28 -24.50 48.17
C ASN A 243 18.25 -23.92 47.11
N SER A 244 18.10 -22.69 46.59
CA SER A 244 17.32 -21.51 46.97
C SER A 244 17.41 -20.43 45.88
N THR A 245 16.35 -19.60 45.72
CA THR A 245 16.27 -18.19 45.22
C THR A 245 17.00 -17.85 43.90
N ASP A 246 16.38 -17.26 42.87
CA ASP A 246 15.68 -15.98 42.93
C ASP A 246 14.92 -15.66 41.63
N SER A 247 13.91 -14.78 41.76
CA SER A 247 13.34 -13.87 40.75
C SER A 247 12.67 -14.40 39.47
N SER A 248 11.35 -14.32 39.49
CA SER A 248 10.41 -14.24 38.36
C SER A 248 10.60 -12.98 37.52
N ASN A 249 10.68 -13.12 36.19
CA ASN A 249 9.90 -12.28 35.30
C ASN A 249 9.70 -12.94 33.93
N SER A 250 8.43 -13.19 33.62
CA SER A 250 7.89 -13.69 32.37
C SER A 250 7.03 -12.56 31.83
N ASP A 251 7.42 -11.95 30.72
CA ASP A 251 6.50 -11.12 29.95
C ASP A 251 6.64 -11.41 28.45
N SER A 252 5.65 -12.18 28.01
CA SER A 252 4.97 -12.22 26.72
C SER A 252 5.15 -10.99 25.84
N GLU A 253 5.72 -11.18 24.65
CA GLU A 253 5.49 -10.29 23.52
C GLU A 253 4.51 -10.98 22.55
N ASP A 254 3.24 -10.61 22.67
CA ASP A 254 2.18 -10.95 21.71
C ASP A 254 1.36 -9.66 21.52
N ASP A 255 1.95 -8.72 20.76
CA ASP A 255 1.44 -7.38 20.55
C ASP A 255 1.15 -7.16 19.05
N PHE A 256 -0.08 -7.48 18.64
CA PHE A 256 -0.71 -6.94 17.43
C PHE A 256 -2.24 -7.07 17.54
N LEU A 257 -2.83 -6.34 18.49
CA LEU A 257 -4.25 -6.03 18.52
C LEU A 257 -4.42 -4.52 18.41
N SER A 258 -4.66 -4.03 17.18
CA SER A 258 -5.22 -2.69 17.00
C SER A 258 -6.72 -2.73 17.31
N GLU A 259 -7.03 -2.05 18.39
CA GLU A 259 -8.29 -1.83 19.08
C GLU A 259 -9.28 -1.01 18.25
N GLU A 260 -10.10 -1.66 17.41
CA GLU A 260 -11.15 -0.94 16.68
C GLU A 260 -12.36 -1.83 16.35
N ALA A 261 -12.96 -2.45 17.37
CA ALA A 261 -14.25 -3.13 17.24
C ALA A 261 -14.97 -3.31 18.59
N ARG A 262 -15.31 -2.21 19.26
CA ARG A 262 -16.35 -2.22 20.32
C ARG A 262 -17.26 -1.00 20.18
N LYS A 263 -18.19 -1.08 19.23
CA LYS A 263 -19.48 -0.39 19.32
C LYS A 263 -20.57 -1.45 19.21
N THR A 264 -21.01 -1.94 20.37
CA THR A 264 -22.33 -2.56 20.51
C THR A 264 -23.38 -1.44 20.44
N PRO A 265 -24.50 -1.61 19.71
CA PRO A 265 -25.62 -0.69 19.79
C PRO A 265 -26.34 -0.91 21.12
N ASP A 266 -26.38 0.13 21.94
CA ASP A 266 -27.19 0.17 23.16
C ASP A 266 -28.66 0.34 22.77
N ASN A 267 -29.48 -0.58 23.26
CA ASN A 267 -30.88 -0.73 22.92
C ASN A 267 -31.64 -0.59 24.24
N ASN A 268 -32.12 0.62 24.54
CA ASN A 268 -33.04 0.85 25.65
C ASN A 268 -34.19 1.74 25.20
N ASN A 269 -35.27 1.05 24.86
CA ASN A 269 -36.63 1.56 24.92
C ASN A 269 -37.02 1.65 26.40
N GLN A 270 -37.45 2.81 26.88
CA GLN A 270 -38.45 2.88 27.94
C GLN A 270 -39.41 4.03 27.67
N ASP A 271 -40.68 3.63 27.61
CA ASP A 271 -41.87 4.44 27.43
C ASP A 271 -42.08 5.50 28.51
N ASP A 272 -42.76 6.55 28.06
CA ASP A 272 -44.04 7.01 28.60
C ASP A 272 -44.16 8.40 29.24
N HIS A 273 -45.25 9.04 28.81
CA HIS A 273 -46.11 10.01 29.47
C HIS A 273 -45.85 11.54 29.39
N GLN A 274 -46.77 12.14 28.61
CA GLN A 274 -47.76 13.16 29.00
C GLN A 274 -47.42 14.67 28.87
N LEU A 275 -48.28 15.31 28.06
CA LEU A 275 -49.00 16.58 28.28
C LEU A 275 -48.17 17.82 28.68
N THR A 276 -48.15 18.86 27.84
CA THR A 276 -49.04 20.03 27.96
C THR A 276 -48.66 21.17 26.98
N ASN A 277 -49.71 21.83 26.51
CA ASN A 277 -49.83 23.13 25.80
C ASN A 277 -49.30 23.26 24.36
#